data_AF-A0A7W4QC51-F1
#
_entry.id   AF-A0A7W4QC51-F1
#
_cell.length_a   1.000
_cell.length_b   1.000
_cell.length_c   1.000
_cell.angle_alpha   90.00
_cell.angle_beta   90.00
_cell.angle_gamma   90.00
#
_symmetry.space_group_name_H-M   'P 1'
#
loop_
_entity.id
_entity.type
_entity.pdbx_description
1 polymer ?
#
loop_
_entity_poly.entity_id
_entity_poly.type
_entity_poly.pdbx_seq_one_letter_code
_entity_poly.pdbx_strand_id
1 'polypeptide(L)'
;MRAVFVGLACLGAACASAGELRVTTGQTYLIDQPVLHLERLLLEDGATLRVQPGIEKVQIYAEQAWIGRDVHLLAAGGDGRPGQSGAAATDASGCDDGAPGMDGEAGQAGSSGVSVELALGLRSFGSMRLDTHGGAGGAGGNGGSGGAGGSADTCAGGSGGTGGSAGAGGVGGRGGDVLVRYWSLSADGYIPISNYGPGVQVLTSGGAGAPSGQAGEGGAGGTGQLVKRPTGIKVFRNPGIAGQPGAAAAYGEAGASGHFLIQPQAAP
;
A
#
# COMPACT_ATOMS: atom_id res chain seq x y z
N MET A 1 26.92 17.48 34.09
CA MET A 1 25.52 17.93 33.94
C MET A 1 25.01 17.49 32.57
N ARG A 2 24.24 16.40 32.53
CA ARG A 2 23.51 15.97 31.32
C ARG A 2 22.17 15.45 31.82
N ALA A 3 21.17 16.32 31.81
CA ALA A 3 19.81 15.97 32.14
C ALA A 3 19.21 15.19 30.96
N VAL A 4 18.93 13.91 31.17
CA VAL A 4 18.17 13.09 30.24
C VAL A 4 16.71 13.23 30.64
N PHE A 5 15.94 13.96 29.84
CA PHE A 5 14.49 14.01 29.93
C PHE A 5 13.92 12.73 29.31
N VAL A 6 13.48 11.81 30.16
CA VAL A 6 12.66 10.67 29.73
C VAL A 6 11.20 11.15 29.72
N GLY A 7 10.67 11.40 28.53
CA GLY A 7 9.27 11.72 28.31
C GLY A 7 8.41 10.48 28.55
N LEU A 8 7.63 10.52 29.64
CA LEU A 8 6.68 9.50 30.04
C LEU A 8 5.43 9.60 29.15
N ALA A 9 5.24 8.65 28.23
CA ALA A 9 4.00 8.52 27.46
C ALA A 9 2.92 7.92 28.36
N CYS A 10 2.04 8.76 28.90
CA CYS A 10 0.86 8.33 29.64
C CYS A 10 -0.17 7.71 28.67
N LEU A 11 -0.33 6.39 28.72
CA LEU A 11 -1.54 5.72 28.25
C LEU A 11 -2.68 6.03 29.24
N GLY A 12 -3.49 7.02 28.92
CA GLY A 12 -4.73 7.32 29.65
C GLY A 12 -5.79 6.28 29.31
N ALA A 13 -6.31 5.58 30.32
CA ALA A 13 -7.36 4.59 30.17
C ALA A 13 -8.66 5.24 29.66
N ALA A 14 -9.16 4.77 28.52
CA ALA A 14 -10.52 5.02 28.07
C ALA A 14 -11.48 4.18 28.94
N CYS A 15 -12.24 4.83 29.83
CA CYS A 15 -13.36 4.18 30.51
C CYS A 15 -14.54 4.15 29.55
N ALA A 16 -14.71 3.05 28.82
CA ALA A 16 -15.98 2.72 28.19
C ALA A 16 -16.93 2.19 29.28
N SER A 17 -17.95 2.96 29.64
CA SER A 17 -19.15 2.36 30.24
C SER A 17 -19.99 1.80 29.08
N ALA A 18 -20.81 0.78 29.31
CA ALA A 18 -21.46 0.01 28.23
C ALA A 18 -22.34 0.82 27.24
N GLY A 19 -22.57 2.12 27.50
CA GLY A 19 -23.24 3.05 26.57
C GLY A 19 -22.47 4.33 26.25
N GLU A 20 -21.28 4.57 26.83
CA GLU A 20 -20.51 5.81 26.62
C GLU A 20 -19.10 5.54 26.10
N LEU A 21 -18.75 6.18 24.98
CA LEU A 21 -17.39 6.29 24.49
C LEU A 21 -16.93 7.75 24.60
N ARG A 22 -15.89 7.98 25.40
CA ARG A 22 -15.20 9.26 25.49
C ARG A 22 -13.75 9.11 25.03
N VAL A 23 -13.37 9.89 24.03
CA VAL A 23 -11.99 10.02 23.56
C VAL A 23 -11.52 11.42 23.91
N THR A 24 -10.56 11.49 24.82
CA THR A 24 -10.06 12.76 25.33
C THR A 24 -9.16 13.46 24.32
N THR A 25 -8.88 14.73 24.59
CA THR A 25 -8.16 15.65 23.70
C THR A 25 -6.87 15.01 23.18
N GLY A 26 -6.74 14.94 21.85
CA GLY A 26 -5.58 14.37 21.16
C GLY A 26 -5.37 12.85 21.33
N GLN A 27 -6.25 12.13 22.03
CA GLN A 27 -6.10 10.68 22.21
C GLN A 27 -6.61 9.90 21.00
N THR A 28 -6.08 8.68 20.85
CA THR A 28 -6.53 7.73 19.85
C THR A 28 -7.29 6.58 20.52
N TYR A 29 -8.48 6.29 20.01
CA TYR A 29 -9.25 5.10 20.34
C TYR A 29 -9.25 4.12 19.16
N LEU A 30 -8.91 2.87 19.44
CA LEU A 30 -8.95 1.79 18.44
C LEU A 30 -10.35 1.17 18.42
N ILE A 31 -10.96 1.17 17.25
CA ILE A 31 -12.22 0.49 16.97
C ILE A 31 -11.89 -0.93 16.51
N ASP A 32 -12.21 -1.91 17.34
CA ASP A 32 -11.96 -3.34 17.14
C ASP A 32 -13.21 -4.13 16.71
N GLN A 33 -14.36 -3.47 16.61
CA GLN A 33 -15.65 -4.06 16.23
C GLN A 33 -16.25 -3.33 15.03
N PRO A 34 -16.97 -4.05 14.14
CA PRO A 34 -17.60 -3.44 12.97
C PRO A 34 -18.81 -2.56 13.31
N VAL A 35 -19.40 -2.72 14.49
CA VAL A 35 -20.60 -1.98 14.90
C VAL A 35 -20.42 -1.45 16.33
N LEU A 36 -20.63 -0.16 16.51
CA LEU A 36 -20.66 0.51 17.82
C LEU A 36 -22.02 1.16 18.00
N HIS A 37 -22.75 0.71 19.02
CA HIS A 37 -23.95 1.36 19.50
C HIS A 37 -23.63 2.08 20.82
N LEU A 38 -23.85 3.38 20.83
CA LEU A 38 -23.51 4.25 21.94
C LEU A 38 -24.73 5.09 22.32
N GLU A 39 -25.01 5.20 23.60
CA GLU A 39 -25.90 6.26 24.11
C GLU A 39 -25.20 7.61 23.97
N ARG A 40 -23.88 7.64 24.24
CA ARG A 40 -23.08 8.86 24.29
C ARG A 40 -21.72 8.69 23.60
N LEU A 41 -21.44 9.54 22.62
CA LEU A 41 -20.14 9.67 21.96
C LEU A 41 -19.55 11.06 22.25
N LEU A 42 -18.44 11.10 22.98
CA LEU A 42 -17.73 12.33 23.33
C LEU A 42 -16.35 12.30 22.68
N LEU A 43 -16.17 13.06 21.61
CA LEU A 43 -14.88 13.24 20.94
C LEU A 43 -14.41 14.67 21.22
N GLU A 44 -13.39 14.80 22.07
CA GLU A 44 -12.78 16.10 22.36
C GLU A 44 -11.91 16.59 21.20
N ASP A 45 -11.38 17.81 21.32
CA ASP A 45 -10.55 18.43 20.29
C ASP A 45 -9.32 17.54 19.95
N GLY A 46 -9.08 17.28 18.67
CA GLY A 46 -7.99 16.43 18.20
C GLY A 46 -8.17 14.93 18.45
N ALA A 47 -9.33 14.48 18.96
CA ALA A 47 -9.58 13.06 19.19
C ALA A 47 -9.51 12.26 17.88
N THR A 48 -8.94 11.06 17.95
CA THR A 48 -8.78 10.17 16.80
C THR A 48 -9.47 8.84 17.05
N LEU A 49 -10.35 8.44 16.15
CA LEU A 49 -10.90 7.09 16.04
C LEU A 49 -10.12 6.36 14.96
N ARG A 50 -9.50 5.22 15.28
CA ARG A 50 -8.75 4.41 14.31
C ARG A 50 -9.42 3.06 14.17
N VAL A 51 -9.77 2.66 12.95
CA VAL A 51 -10.33 1.34 12.68
C VAL A 51 -9.21 0.30 12.66
N GLN A 52 -9.44 -0.82 13.33
CA GLN A 52 -8.51 -1.94 13.33
C GLN A 52 -8.42 -2.59 11.93
N PRO A 53 -7.23 -3.02 11.49
CA PRO A 53 -7.09 -3.81 10.27
C PRO A 53 -8.01 -5.05 10.27
N GLY A 54 -8.59 -5.36 9.11
CA GLY A 54 -9.48 -6.51 8.91
C GLY A 54 -10.98 -6.19 9.02
N ILE A 55 -11.35 -4.98 9.42
CA ILE A 55 -12.74 -4.50 9.35
C ILE A 55 -12.97 -3.87 7.98
N GLU A 56 -13.92 -4.38 7.19
CA GLU A 56 -14.25 -3.83 5.86
C GLU A 56 -15.29 -2.72 5.91
N LYS A 57 -16.16 -2.75 6.93
CA LYS A 57 -17.18 -1.75 7.18
C LYS A 57 -17.29 -1.48 8.67
N VAL A 58 -17.34 -0.20 9.05
CA VAL A 58 -17.61 0.24 10.41
C VAL A 58 -18.91 1.05 10.45
N GLN A 59 -19.74 0.75 11.45
CA GLN A 59 -21.00 1.44 11.72
C GLN A 59 -20.95 2.02 13.13
N ILE A 60 -21.11 3.33 13.25
CA ILE A 60 -21.13 4.02 14.55
C ILE A 60 -22.49 4.69 14.68
N TYR A 61 -23.31 4.15 15.58
CA TYR A 61 -24.57 4.73 16.00
C TYR A 61 -24.38 5.37 17.37
N ALA A 62 -24.68 6.66 17.49
CA ALA A 62 -24.65 7.38 18.76
C ALA A 62 -25.94 8.16 18.95
N GLU A 63 -26.67 7.88 20.04
CA GLU A 63 -27.89 8.63 20.36
C GLU A 63 -27.58 10.09 20.67
N GLN A 64 -26.45 10.37 21.33
CA GLN A 64 -25.97 11.70 21.64
C GLN A 64 -24.48 11.81 21.34
N ALA A 65 -24.09 12.77 20.50
CA ALA A 65 -22.72 12.95 20.06
C ALA A 65 -22.25 14.40 20.26
N TRP A 66 -21.10 14.55 20.90
CA TRP A 66 -20.35 15.79 21.02
C TRP A 66 -19.05 15.64 20.23
N ILE A 67 -18.96 16.35 19.11
CA ILE A 67 -17.79 16.33 18.24
C ILE A 67 -17.05 17.64 18.43
N GLY A 68 -15.81 17.56 18.90
CA GLY A 68 -14.90 18.69 19.04
C GLY A 68 -14.35 19.18 17.70
N ARG A 69 -13.25 19.90 17.74
CA ARG A 69 -12.51 20.39 16.57
C ARG A 69 -11.39 19.43 16.21
N ASP A 70 -11.10 19.32 14.91
CA ASP A 70 -10.01 18.54 14.34
C ASP A 70 -10.05 17.07 14.76
N VAL A 71 -11.26 16.52 14.83
CA VAL A 71 -11.47 15.10 15.10
C VAL A 71 -11.12 14.29 13.85
N HIS A 72 -10.48 13.14 14.02
CA HIS A 72 -10.09 12.27 12.92
C HIS A 72 -10.74 10.89 13.06
N LEU A 73 -11.29 10.37 11.97
CA LEU A 73 -11.65 8.96 11.83
C LEU A 73 -10.77 8.37 10.74
N LEU A 74 -9.84 7.49 11.14
CA LEU A 74 -8.85 6.86 10.29
C LEU A 74 -9.28 5.43 9.98
N ALA A 75 -9.67 5.21 8.74
CA ALA A 75 -10.11 3.92 8.21
C ALA A 75 -9.54 3.66 6.80
N ALA A 76 -8.34 4.20 6.54
CA ALA A 76 -7.61 4.01 5.30
C ALA A 76 -7.12 2.56 5.13
N GLY A 77 -7.03 2.12 3.88
CA GLY A 77 -6.44 0.84 3.51
C GLY A 77 -4.93 0.83 3.71
N GLY A 78 -4.36 -0.33 4.01
CA GLY A 78 -2.92 -0.52 4.10
C GLY A 78 -2.25 -0.63 2.74
N ASP A 79 -1.02 -0.13 2.63
CA ASP A 79 -0.22 -0.22 1.40
C ASP A 79 0.22 -1.66 1.09
N GLY A 80 0.31 -1.95 -0.20
CA GLY A 80 0.84 -3.18 -0.75
C GLY A 80 2.36 -3.26 -0.56
N ARG A 81 2.86 -4.46 -0.28
CA ARG A 81 4.30 -4.72 -0.16
C ARG A 81 4.96 -4.79 -1.53
N PRO A 82 6.21 -4.31 -1.68
CA PRO A 82 6.97 -4.48 -2.91
C PRO A 82 7.26 -5.96 -3.16
N GLY A 83 7.31 -6.33 -4.45
CA GLY A 83 7.76 -7.64 -4.88
C GLY A 83 9.27 -7.79 -4.73
N GLN A 84 9.74 -9.01 -4.48
CA GLN A 84 11.17 -9.30 -4.40
C GLN A 84 11.80 -9.26 -5.78
N SER A 85 13.02 -8.73 -5.88
CA SER A 85 13.78 -8.78 -7.13
C SER A 85 14.38 -10.18 -7.32
N GLY A 86 14.40 -10.64 -8.57
CA GLY A 86 15.04 -11.88 -8.95
C GLY A 86 16.55 -11.81 -8.79
N ALA A 87 17.16 -12.91 -8.36
CA ALA A 87 18.60 -13.03 -8.28
C ALA A 87 19.23 -13.08 -9.68
N ALA A 88 20.37 -12.39 -9.83
CA ALA A 88 21.22 -12.55 -10.99
C ALA A 88 21.78 -13.98 -11.05
N ALA A 89 21.90 -14.50 -12.27
CA ALA A 89 22.64 -15.73 -12.51
C ALA A 89 24.15 -15.48 -12.45
N THR A 90 24.87 -16.54 -12.09
CA THR A 90 26.32 -16.60 -12.16
C THR A 90 26.77 -16.91 -13.59
N ASP A 91 27.89 -16.32 -13.99
CA ASP A 91 28.52 -16.63 -15.27
C ASP A 91 28.97 -18.09 -15.34
N ALA A 92 28.82 -18.68 -16.52
CA ALA A 92 29.30 -20.01 -16.81
C ALA A 92 30.80 -20.01 -17.08
N SER A 93 31.42 -21.18 -16.92
CA SER A 93 32.84 -21.40 -17.18
C SER A 93 33.03 -22.44 -18.28
N GLY A 94 34.20 -22.47 -18.89
CA GLY A 94 34.49 -23.48 -19.92
C GLY A 94 33.64 -23.29 -21.17
N CYS A 95 32.86 -24.32 -21.51
CA CYS A 95 32.04 -24.39 -22.72
C CYS A 95 30.54 -24.24 -22.44
N ASP A 96 30.18 -24.00 -21.19
CA ASP A 96 28.79 -24.10 -20.74
C ASP A 96 28.02 -22.82 -21.05
N ASP A 97 26.72 -22.97 -21.27
CA ASP A 97 25.82 -21.83 -21.43
C ASP A 97 25.60 -21.14 -20.07
N GLY A 98 25.45 -19.82 -20.12
CA GLY A 98 25.12 -18.99 -18.96
C GLY A 98 23.75 -19.35 -18.39
N ALA A 99 23.64 -19.34 -17.07
CA ALA A 99 22.38 -19.61 -16.39
C ALA A 99 21.37 -18.45 -16.58
N PRO A 100 20.06 -18.72 -16.63
CA PRO A 100 19.06 -17.67 -16.70
C PRO A 100 18.98 -16.90 -15.38
N GLY A 101 18.75 -15.58 -15.45
CA GLY A 101 18.42 -14.76 -14.30
C GLY A 101 17.03 -15.14 -13.75
N MET A 102 16.83 -14.99 -12.45
CA MET A 102 15.51 -15.26 -11.85
C MET A 102 14.53 -14.12 -12.12
N ASP A 103 13.24 -14.44 -12.20
CA ASP A 103 12.19 -13.43 -12.35
C ASP A 103 12.01 -12.60 -11.08
N GLY A 104 11.58 -11.35 -11.24
CA GLY A 104 11.08 -10.52 -10.15
C GLY A 104 9.65 -10.89 -9.78
N GLU A 105 9.32 -10.82 -8.49
CA GLU A 105 7.97 -11.06 -8.00
C GLU A 105 7.07 -9.82 -8.21
N ALA A 106 5.77 -10.05 -8.38
CA ALA A 106 4.81 -8.96 -8.43
C ALA A 106 4.70 -8.22 -7.08
N GLY A 107 4.45 -6.91 -7.16
CA GLY A 107 4.06 -6.13 -5.99
C GLY A 107 2.66 -6.50 -5.52
N GLN A 108 2.44 -6.49 -4.21
CA GLN A 108 1.12 -6.78 -3.65
C GLN A 108 0.16 -5.62 -3.89
N ALA A 109 -1.13 -5.93 -4.00
CA ALA A 109 -2.16 -4.90 -4.07
C ALA A 109 -2.26 -4.12 -2.76
N GLY A 110 -2.62 -2.84 -2.86
CA GLY A 110 -3.06 -2.04 -1.72
C GLY A 110 -4.42 -2.53 -1.23
N SER A 111 -4.65 -2.47 0.08
CA SER A 111 -5.93 -2.85 0.66
C SER A 111 -6.97 -1.76 0.43
N SER A 112 -8.24 -2.15 0.30
CA SER A 112 -9.34 -1.19 0.26
C SER A 112 -9.44 -0.42 1.56
N GLY A 113 -9.84 0.86 1.47
CA GLY A 113 -10.28 1.61 2.64
C GLY A 113 -11.60 1.07 3.18
N VAL A 114 -11.81 1.27 4.48
CA VAL A 114 -13.00 0.78 5.19
C VAL A 114 -14.18 1.69 4.88
N SER A 115 -15.33 1.10 4.57
CA SER A 115 -16.57 1.87 4.43
C SER A 115 -17.08 2.30 5.80
N VAL A 116 -17.43 3.58 5.94
CA VAL A 116 -17.82 4.18 7.23
C VAL A 116 -19.27 4.62 7.16
N GLU A 117 -20.06 4.19 8.13
CA GLU A 117 -21.44 4.63 8.32
C GLU A 117 -21.60 5.26 9.71
N LEU A 118 -21.95 6.53 9.76
CA LEU A 118 -22.21 7.28 10.98
C LEU A 118 -23.70 7.60 11.06
N ALA A 119 -24.30 7.35 12.21
CA ALA A 119 -25.67 7.75 12.54
C ALA A 119 -25.63 8.45 13.91
N LEU A 120 -25.66 9.79 13.90
CA LEU A 120 -25.29 10.61 15.07
C LEU A 120 -26.40 11.58 15.47
N GLY A 121 -26.86 11.51 16.72
CA GLY A 121 -27.64 12.56 17.36
C GLY A 121 -26.75 13.68 17.87
N LEU A 122 -26.55 14.73 17.08
CA LEU A 122 -25.57 15.76 17.39
C LEU A 122 -26.06 16.71 18.49
N ARG A 123 -25.27 16.83 19.56
CA ARG A 123 -25.39 17.84 20.62
C ARG A 123 -24.43 19.01 20.41
N SER A 124 -23.31 18.78 19.74
CA SER A 124 -22.38 19.82 19.28
C SER A 124 -21.50 19.26 18.16
N PHE A 125 -21.09 20.10 17.21
CA PHE A 125 -20.17 19.70 16.14
C PHE A 125 -19.15 20.81 15.82
N GLY A 126 -17.86 20.49 15.95
CA GLY A 126 -16.75 21.34 15.52
C GLY A 126 -16.29 21.00 14.10
N SER A 127 -15.31 20.10 13.98
CA SER A 127 -14.82 19.61 12.68
C SER A 127 -14.36 18.16 12.76
N MET A 128 -14.55 17.43 11.67
CA MET A 128 -14.17 16.03 11.56
C MET A 128 -13.58 15.72 10.19
N ARG A 129 -12.49 14.97 10.15
CA ARG A 129 -11.97 14.35 8.93
C ARG A 129 -12.26 12.85 8.93
N LEU A 130 -12.94 12.40 7.89
CA LEU A 130 -13.20 11.00 7.61
C LEU A 130 -12.21 10.56 6.53
N ASP A 131 -11.29 9.67 6.89
CA ASP A 131 -10.28 9.16 5.99
C ASP A 131 -10.49 7.67 5.71
N THR A 132 -10.98 7.37 4.51
CA THR A 132 -11.27 6.02 4.02
C THR A 132 -10.53 5.74 2.70
N HIS A 133 -9.41 6.41 2.41
CA HIS A 133 -8.69 6.17 1.16
C HIS A 133 -8.18 4.73 1.04
N GLY A 134 -8.07 4.24 -0.19
CA GLY A 134 -7.44 2.95 -0.45
C GLY A 134 -5.92 3.02 -0.35
N GLY A 135 -5.27 1.94 0.08
CA GLY A 135 -3.81 1.87 0.17
C GLY A 135 -3.14 1.83 -1.20
N ALA A 136 -1.90 2.31 -1.30
CA ALA A 136 -1.13 2.24 -2.54
C ALA A 136 -0.76 0.79 -2.88
N GLY A 137 -0.60 0.48 -4.16
CA GLY A 137 0.00 -0.78 -4.59
C GLY A 137 1.49 -0.87 -4.23
N GLY A 138 2.02 -2.07 -4.13
CA GLY A 138 3.46 -2.32 -3.99
C GLY A 138 4.17 -2.32 -5.34
N ALA A 139 5.42 -1.82 -5.40
CA ALA A 139 6.21 -1.88 -6.62
C ALA A 139 6.54 -3.33 -7.03
N GLY A 140 6.60 -3.61 -8.33
CA GLY A 140 7.08 -4.89 -8.83
C GLY A 140 8.59 -5.07 -8.62
N GLY A 141 9.03 -6.31 -8.41
CA GLY A 141 10.44 -6.65 -8.30
C GLY A 141 11.16 -6.63 -9.65
N ASN A 142 12.44 -6.29 -9.67
CA ASN A 142 13.23 -6.34 -10.90
C ASN A 142 13.56 -7.80 -11.26
N GLY A 143 13.66 -8.11 -12.55
CA GLY A 143 14.23 -9.37 -13.00
C GLY A 143 15.75 -9.40 -12.82
N GLY A 144 16.30 -10.56 -12.50
CA GLY A 144 17.74 -10.77 -12.37
C GLY A 144 18.42 -10.85 -13.73
N SER A 145 19.69 -10.45 -13.82
CA SER A 145 20.46 -10.60 -15.07
C SER A 145 20.77 -12.06 -15.37
N GLY A 146 20.77 -12.43 -16.64
CA GLY A 146 21.30 -13.71 -17.11
C GLY A 146 22.83 -13.76 -16.98
N GLY A 147 23.37 -14.95 -16.67
CA GLY A 147 24.81 -15.16 -16.57
C GLY A 147 25.46 -15.20 -17.96
N ALA A 148 26.71 -14.76 -18.06
CA ALA A 148 27.46 -14.87 -19.30
C ALA A 148 27.76 -16.34 -19.64
N GLY A 149 27.85 -16.64 -20.94
CA GLY A 149 28.28 -17.94 -21.44
C GLY A 149 29.79 -18.16 -21.28
N GLY A 150 30.18 -19.40 -21.03
CA GLY A 150 31.56 -19.80 -20.82
C GLY A 150 32.45 -19.55 -22.05
N SER A 151 33.71 -19.19 -21.79
CA SER A 151 34.73 -19.04 -22.83
C SER A 151 35.89 -20.01 -22.59
N ALA A 152 36.22 -20.83 -23.60
CA ALA A 152 37.38 -21.72 -23.53
C ALA A 152 38.01 -22.03 -24.90
N ASP A 153 39.33 -22.18 -24.90
CA ASP A 153 40.16 -22.48 -26.07
C ASP A 153 39.96 -23.90 -26.63
N THR A 154 39.08 -24.70 -26.04
CA THR A 154 38.81 -26.09 -26.41
C THR A 154 37.51 -26.25 -27.20
N CYS A 155 36.59 -25.28 -27.15
CA CYS A 155 35.22 -25.40 -27.64
C CYS A 155 34.66 -24.05 -28.16
N ALA A 156 33.45 -24.09 -28.73
CA ALA A 156 32.72 -22.85 -29.02
C ALA A 156 32.33 -22.16 -27.72
N GLY A 157 32.17 -20.83 -27.76
CA GLY A 157 31.68 -20.08 -26.61
C GLY A 157 30.25 -20.50 -26.26
N GLY A 158 29.97 -20.65 -24.97
CA GLY A 158 28.62 -20.89 -24.48
C GLY A 158 27.72 -19.68 -24.74
N SER A 159 26.42 -19.91 -24.93
CA SER A 159 25.44 -18.84 -25.06
C SER A 159 25.22 -18.14 -23.73
N GLY A 160 24.91 -16.85 -23.74
CA GLY A 160 24.50 -16.13 -22.54
C GLY A 160 23.12 -16.56 -22.07
N GLY A 161 22.91 -16.58 -20.76
CA GLY A 161 21.62 -16.88 -20.15
C GLY A 161 20.61 -15.76 -20.39
N THR A 162 19.32 -16.09 -20.47
CA THR A 162 18.27 -15.08 -20.56
C THR A 162 18.15 -14.28 -19.26
N GLY A 163 17.82 -12.99 -19.36
CA GLY A 163 17.44 -12.20 -18.19
C GLY A 163 16.09 -12.65 -17.63
N GLY A 164 15.91 -12.47 -16.33
CA GLY A 164 14.64 -12.70 -15.65
C GLY A 164 13.60 -11.63 -16.00
N SER A 165 12.34 -12.00 -16.00
CA SER A 165 11.22 -11.11 -16.24
C SER A 165 11.00 -10.15 -15.07
N ALA A 166 10.47 -8.97 -15.34
CA ALA A 166 10.04 -8.03 -14.32
C ALA A 166 8.79 -8.53 -13.57
N GLY A 167 8.66 -8.15 -12.31
CA GLY A 167 7.42 -8.25 -11.56
C GLY A 167 6.44 -7.12 -11.92
N ALA A 168 5.15 -7.44 -11.98
CA ALA A 168 4.10 -6.43 -12.18
C ALA A 168 3.96 -5.52 -10.96
N GLY A 169 3.54 -4.27 -11.18
CA GLY A 169 3.16 -3.37 -10.11
C GLY A 169 1.83 -3.77 -9.47
N GLY A 170 1.72 -3.60 -8.15
CA GLY A 170 0.49 -3.82 -7.42
C GLY A 170 -0.58 -2.79 -7.75
N VAL A 171 -1.83 -3.24 -7.83
CA VAL A 171 -3.01 -2.37 -8.00
C VAL A 171 -3.27 -1.60 -6.70
N GLY A 172 -3.69 -0.35 -6.80
CA GLY A 172 -4.12 0.46 -5.65
C GLY A 172 -5.47 0.01 -5.09
N GLY A 173 -5.64 0.08 -3.78
CA GLY A 173 -6.89 -0.29 -3.11
C GLY A 173 -8.04 0.66 -3.45
N ARG A 174 -9.29 0.17 -3.43
CA ARG A 174 -10.47 1.03 -3.59
C ARG A 174 -10.66 1.90 -2.34
N GLY A 175 -11.09 3.16 -2.50
CA GLY A 175 -11.53 3.98 -1.37
C GLY A 175 -12.87 3.49 -0.78
N GLY A 176 -13.01 3.56 0.54
CA GLY A 176 -14.22 3.17 1.25
C GLY A 176 -15.35 4.18 1.06
N ASP A 177 -16.59 3.69 1.07
CA ASP A 177 -17.78 4.54 0.96
C ASP A 177 -18.12 5.17 2.31
N VAL A 178 -18.59 6.42 2.32
CA VAL A 178 -18.91 7.18 3.53
C VAL A 178 -20.37 7.60 3.56
N LEU A 179 -21.09 7.22 4.61
CA LEU A 179 -22.47 7.65 4.83
C LEU A 179 -22.58 8.29 6.21
N VAL A 180 -22.85 9.59 6.25
CA VAL A 180 -23.08 10.33 7.50
C VAL A 180 -24.53 10.73 7.57
N ARG A 181 -25.27 10.11 8.47
CA ARG A 181 -26.61 10.51 8.86
C ARG A 181 -26.56 11.19 10.22
N TYR A 182 -27.25 12.32 10.35
CA TYR A 182 -27.28 13.03 11.61
C TYR A 182 -28.63 13.69 11.86
N TRP A 183 -29.02 13.81 13.12
CA TRP A 183 -30.16 14.61 13.55
C TRP A 183 -29.71 15.57 14.65
N SER A 184 -30.36 16.74 14.72
CA SER A 184 -29.99 17.78 15.66
C SER A 184 -30.70 17.60 17.00
N LEU A 185 -29.94 17.60 18.09
CA LEU A 185 -30.45 17.55 19.46
C LEU A 185 -30.21 18.85 20.25
N SER A 186 -29.60 19.85 19.62
CA SER A 186 -29.35 21.18 20.21
C SER A 186 -29.15 22.22 19.10
N ALA A 187 -29.19 23.51 19.44
CA ALA A 187 -28.90 24.59 18.49
C ALA A 187 -27.49 24.51 17.86
N ASP A 188 -26.53 23.92 18.57
CA ASP A 188 -25.14 23.73 18.11
C ASP A 188 -24.91 22.34 17.48
N GLY A 189 -25.95 21.52 17.45
CA GLY A 189 -25.94 20.13 17.00
C GLY A 189 -26.24 20.00 15.52
N TYR A 190 -25.45 20.65 14.66
CA TYR A 190 -25.58 20.52 13.21
C TYR A 190 -24.20 20.52 12.56
N ILE A 191 -24.08 19.86 11.42
CA ILE A 191 -22.86 19.91 10.62
C ILE A 191 -22.91 21.21 9.79
N PRO A 192 -21.99 22.16 9.98
CA PRO A 192 -21.96 23.38 9.18
C PRO A 192 -21.64 23.05 7.73
N ILE A 193 -22.59 23.33 6.83
CA ILE A 193 -22.38 23.21 5.39
C ILE A 193 -21.81 24.55 4.91
N SER A 194 -20.49 24.67 4.90
CA SER A 194 -19.81 25.85 4.36
C SER A 194 -18.61 25.48 3.49
N ASN A 195 -18.36 26.30 2.48
CA ASN A 195 -17.20 26.19 1.59
C ASN A 195 -15.92 26.73 2.25
N TYR A 196 -16.04 27.35 3.44
CA TYR A 196 -14.98 28.02 4.17
C TYR A 196 -15.24 27.88 5.68
N GLY A 197 -14.54 26.98 6.36
CA GLY A 197 -14.64 26.83 7.81
C GLY A 197 -14.55 25.39 8.31
N PRO A 198 -14.64 25.20 9.63
CA PRO A 198 -14.76 23.86 10.25
C PRO A 198 -16.03 23.16 9.75
N GLY A 199 -15.96 21.84 9.56
CA GLY A 199 -17.01 21.02 8.97
C GLY A 199 -16.57 19.56 8.83
N VAL A 200 -17.22 18.79 7.95
CA VAL A 200 -16.78 17.43 7.61
C VAL A 200 -15.88 17.47 6.37
N GLN A 201 -14.67 16.93 6.49
CA GLN A 201 -13.80 16.64 5.36
C GLN A 201 -13.83 15.15 5.10
N VAL A 202 -14.03 14.74 3.85
CA VAL A 202 -14.09 13.32 3.47
C VAL A 202 -13.00 13.03 2.46
N LEU A 203 -12.16 12.03 2.73
CA LEU A 203 -11.16 11.51 1.83
C LEU A 203 -11.51 10.06 1.48
N THR A 204 -12.07 9.85 0.30
CA THR A 204 -12.47 8.53 -0.23
C THR A 204 -11.69 8.14 -1.50
N SER A 205 -10.55 8.78 -1.77
CA SER A 205 -9.78 8.48 -2.98
C SER A 205 -9.31 7.02 -3.02
N GLY A 206 -9.27 6.43 -4.21
CA GLY A 206 -8.57 5.16 -4.37
C GLY A 206 -7.06 5.33 -4.18
N GLY A 207 -6.39 4.23 -3.84
CA GLY A 207 -4.95 4.18 -3.73
C GLY A 207 -4.27 4.28 -5.09
N ALA A 208 -3.05 4.83 -5.09
CA ALA A 208 -2.24 4.84 -6.30
C ALA A 208 -1.84 3.41 -6.69
N GLY A 209 -1.88 3.09 -7.97
CA GLY A 209 -1.23 1.90 -8.50
C GLY A 209 0.29 2.10 -8.56
N ALA A 210 1.04 0.99 -8.57
CA ALA A 210 2.49 1.02 -8.45
C ALA A 210 3.22 0.68 -9.76
N PRO A 211 4.48 1.15 -9.91
CA PRO A 211 5.31 0.77 -11.06
C PRO A 211 5.62 -0.73 -11.08
N SER A 212 5.76 -1.28 -12.28
CA SER A 212 6.41 -2.58 -12.48
C SER A 212 7.92 -2.49 -12.23
N GLY A 213 8.53 -3.66 -12.02
CA GLY A 213 9.97 -3.80 -12.02
C GLY A 213 10.57 -3.65 -13.42
N GLN A 214 11.89 -3.60 -13.46
CA GLN A 214 12.66 -3.62 -14.71
C GLN A 214 12.99 -5.06 -15.10
N ALA A 215 12.98 -5.35 -16.39
CA ALA A 215 13.39 -6.66 -16.89
C ALA A 215 14.91 -6.83 -16.72
N GLY A 216 15.34 -8.05 -16.42
CA GLY A 216 16.74 -8.41 -16.34
C GLY A 216 17.39 -8.39 -17.72
N GLU A 217 18.64 -7.95 -17.78
CA GLU A 217 19.43 -8.05 -19.02
C GLU A 217 19.81 -9.50 -19.31
N GLY A 218 19.93 -9.85 -20.59
CA GLY A 218 20.50 -11.12 -21.00
C GLY A 218 22.03 -11.14 -20.83
N GLY A 219 22.58 -12.31 -20.51
CA GLY A 219 24.02 -12.51 -20.37
C GLY A 219 24.75 -12.40 -21.72
N ALA A 220 26.01 -12.01 -21.68
CA ALA A 220 26.85 -12.02 -22.88
C ALA A 220 27.13 -13.46 -23.36
N GLY A 221 27.25 -13.66 -24.66
CA GLY A 221 27.76 -14.93 -25.20
C GLY A 221 29.28 -15.06 -25.00
N GLY A 222 29.76 -16.28 -24.81
CA GLY A 222 31.18 -16.59 -24.69
C GLY A 222 31.98 -16.26 -25.95
N THR A 223 33.27 -15.99 -25.81
CA THR A 223 34.11 -15.55 -26.94
C THR A 223 34.41 -16.68 -27.92
N GLY A 224 34.44 -16.37 -29.22
CA GLY A 224 34.93 -17.27 -30.26
C GLY A 224 36.44 -17.12 -30.48
N GLN A 225 37.10 -18.17 -30.98
CA GLN A 225 38.54 -18.17 -31.21
C GLN A 225 38.92 -18.96 -32.47
N LEU A 226 39.87 -18.44 -33.23
CA LEU A 226 40.51 -19.16 -34.33
C LEU A 226 41.68 -20.00 -33.80
N VAL A 227 41.59 -21.32 -33.94
CA VAL A 227 42.63 -22.24 -33.47
C VAL A 227 43.29 -22.99 -34.62
N LYS A 228 44.62 -23.01 -34.61
CA LYS A 228 45.44 -23.74 -35.58
C LYS A 228 45.77 -25.12 -35.01
N ARG A 229 45.37 -26.18 -35.70
CA ARG A 229 45.68 -27.56 -35.33
C ARG A 229 47.14 -27.89 -35.65
N PRO A 230 47.74 -28.90 -34.97
CA PRO A 230 49.07 -29.41 -35.33
C PRO A 230 49.18 -29.87 -36.80
N THR A 231 48.06 -30.24 -37.41
CA THR A 231 47.95 -30.60 -38.84
C THR A 231 48.00 -29.40 -39.79
N GLY A 232 48.15 -28.17 -39.28
CA GLY A 232 48.16 -26.93 -40.08
C GLY A 232 46.78 -26.36 -40.42
N ILE A 233 45.70 -27.11 -40.17
CA ILE A 233 44.32 -26.69 -40.43
C ILE A 233 43.87 -25.64 -39.40
N LYS A 234 43.28 -24.54 -39.87
CA LYS A 234 42.65 -23.52 -39.01
C LYS A 234 41.18 -23.86 -38.81
N VAL A 235 40.73 -23.92 -37.56
CA VAL A 235 39.34 -24.11 -37.17
C VAL A 235 38.89 -22.86 -36.44
N PHE A 236 37.83 -22.22 -36.92
CA PHE A 236 37.19 -21.14 -36.18
C PHE A 236 36.13 -21.72 -35.25
N ARG A 237 36.23 -21.41 -33.97
CA ARG A 237 35.19 -21.73 -32.99
C ARG A 237 34.33 -20.51 -32.81
N ASN A 238 33.04 -20.67 -33.08
CA ASN A 238 32.09 -19.57 -33.05
C ASN A 238 31.93 -19.03 -31.60
N PRO A 239 31.70 -17.73 -31.44
CA PRO A 239 31.24 -17.19 -30.16
C PRO A 239 29.84 -17.72 -29.84
N GLY A 240 29.49 -17.66 -28.56
CA GLY A 240 28.13 -17.85 -28.10
C GLY A 240 27.23 -16.67 -28.48
N ILE A 241 25.93 -16.92 -28.55
CA ILE A 241 24.95 -15.85 -28.73
C ILE A 241 24.67 -15.17 -27.39
N ALA A 242 24.41 -13.86 -27.38
CA ALA A 242 23.95 -13.20 -26.17
C ALA A 242 22.54 -13.70 -25.80
N GLY A 243 22.29 -13.78 -24.50
CA GLY A 243 20.98 -14.07 -23.96
C GLY A 243 20.00 -12.95 -24.27
N GLN A 244 18.71 -13.29 -24.34
CA GLN A 244 17.66 -12.29 -24.48
C GLN A 244 17.38 -11.61 -23.14
N PRO A 245 17.04 -10.31 -23.11
CA PRO A 245 16.47 -9.67 -21.94
C PRO A 245 15.17 -10.36 -21.49
N GLY A 246 14.84 -10.23 -20.22
CA GLY A 246 13.56 -10.70 -19.69
C GLY A 246 12.37 -9.89 -20.21
N ALA A 247 11.16 -10.37 -19.91
CA ALA A 247 9.94 -9.67 -20.26
C ALA A 247 9.68 -8.48 -19.32
N ALA A 248 9.17 -7.37 -19.86
CA ALA A 248 8.63 -6.28 -19.05
C ALA A 248 7.26 -6.66 -18.46
N ALA A 249 6.88 -6.01 -17.36
CA ALA A 249 5.60 -6.22 -16.71
C ALA A 249 4.74 -4.95 -16.65
N ALA A 250 3.45 -5.12 -16.39
CA ALA A 250 2.48 -4.04 -16.39
C ALA A 250 2.55 -3.18 -15.12
N TYR A 251 2.24 -1.90 -15.29
CA TYR A 251 1.97 -0.96 -14.21
C TYR A 251 0.68 -1.37 -13.49
N GLY A 252 0.63 -1.22 -12.16
CA GLY A 252 -0.58 -1.49 -11.38
C GLY A 252 -1.63 -0.39 -11.56
N GLU A 253 -2.89 -0.74 -11.75
CA GLU A 253 -3.94 0.26 -11.90
C GLU A 253 -4.21 1.02 -10.60
N ALA A 254 -4.68 2.26 -10.70
CA ALA A 254 -5.14 3.01 -9.53
C ALA A 254 -6.49 2.47 -9.05
N GLY A 255 -6.70 2.53 -7.73
CA GLY A 255 -7.98 2.16 -7.14
C GLY A 255 -9.10 3.13 -7.51
N ALA A 256 -10.33 2.63 -7.57
CA ALA A 256 -11.49 3.49 -7.71
C ALA A 256 -11.72 4.31 -6.43
N SER A 257 -12.22 5.54 -6.58
CA SER A 257 -12.67 6.34 -5.43
C SER A 257 -13.98 5.79 -4.87
N GLY A 258 -14.15 5.88 -3.56
CA GLY A 258 -15.42 5.64 -2.87
C GLY A 258 -16.37 6.83 -3.00
N HIS A 259 -17.64 6.59 -2.70
CA HIS A 259 -18.68 7.60 -2.69
C HIS A 259 -18.88 8.17 -1.29
N PHE A 260 -19.42 9.38 -1.18
CA PHE A 260 -19.85 9.90 0.11
C PHE A 260 -21.23 10.55 0.03
N LEU A 261 -22.00 10.43 1.11
CA LEU A 261 -23.28 11.10 1.31
C LEU A 261 -23.38 11.59 2.76
N ILE A 262 -23.70 12.86 2.92
CA ILE A 262 -23.99 13.46 4.23
C ILE A 262 -25.45 13.92 4.19
N GLN A 263 -26.28 13.38 5.09
CA GLN A 263 -27.72 13.59 5.08
C GLN A 263 -28.24 13.96 6.48
N PRO A 264 -28.91 15.12 6.64
CA PRO A 264 -29.68 15.39 7.84
C PRO A 264 -30.96 14.53 7.87
N GLN A 265 -31.34 14.09 9.06
CA GLN A 265 -32.58 13.38 9.34
C GLN A 265 -33.40 14.13 10.40
N ALA A 266 -34.73 13.97 10.34
CA ALA A 266 -35.64 14.57 11.32
C ALA A 266 -35.61 13.85 12.68
N ALA A 267 -35.28 12.56 12.67
CA ALA A 267 -35.22 11.66 13.81
C ALA A 267 -34.25 10.50 13.45
N PRO A 268 -33.85 9.65 14.42
CA PRO A 268 -32.97 8.50 14.19
C PRO A 268 -33.42 7.57 13.06
#